data_AF-A0A8S0FNT8-F1
#
_entry.id   AF-A0A8S0FNT8-F1
#
_cell.length_a   1.000
_cell.length_b   1.000
_cell.length_c   1.000
_cell.angle_alpha   90.00
_cell.angle_beta   90.00
_cell.angle_gamma   90.00
#
_symmetry.space_group_name_H-M   'P 1'
#
loop_
_entity.id
_entity.type
_entity.pdbx_description
1 polymer ?
#
loop_
_entity_poly.entity_id
_entity_poly.type
_entity_poly.pdbx_seq_one_letter_code
_entity_poly.pdbx_strand_id
1 'polypeptide(L)' 'MMSTTLFKDFTFEAAHRLPHVPQGHKCGRLHGHSFMVRLEITGEVDPHTGWIIDFAELKAAFKPTYERLVRSPLSQ' A
#
# COMPACT_ATOMS: atom_id res chain seq x y z
N MET A 1 -1.96 3.51 -28.56
CA MET A 1 -2.95 2.73 -27.79
C MET A 1 -3.38 3.60 -26.61
N MET A 2 -4.66 3.58 -26.26
CA MET A 2 -5.21 4.43 -25.19
C MET A 2 -5.21 3.64 -23.89
N SER A 3 -4.27 3.96 -23.00
CA SER A 3 -4.22 3.34 -21.69
C SER A 3 -5.06 4.10 -20.68
N THR A 4 -5.63 3.36 -19.73
CA THR A 4 -6.37 3.89 -18.57
C THR A 4 -5.63 3.49 -17.31
N THR A 5 -5.69 4.32 -16.27
CA THR A 5 -5.14 4.01 -14.94
C THR A 5 -6.28 3.78 -13.96
N LEU A 6 -6.23 2.66 -13.26
CA LEU A 6 -7.13 2.28 -12.16
C LEU A 6 -6.33 2.25 -10.87
N PHE A 7 -6.92 2.73 -9.78
CA PHE A 7 -6.27 2.70 -8.47
C PHE A 7 -7.19 2.19 -7.36
N LYS A 8 -6.59 1.58 -6.34
CA LYS A 8 -7.28 1.20 -5.10
C LYS A 8 -6.46 1.56 -3.87
N ASP A 9 -7.12 2.25 -2.94
CA ASP A 9 -6.53 2.64 -1.67
C ASP A 9 -6.79 1.59 -0.58
N PHE A 10 -5.78 1.38 0.26
CA PHE A 10 -5.80 0.52 1.43
C PHE A 10 -5.23 1.29 2.62
N THR A 11 -5.83 1.13 3.80
CA THR A 11 -5.29 1.65 5.06
C THR A 11 -4.85 0.50 5.95
N PHE A 12 -3.77 0.71 6.69
CA PHE A 12 -3.32 -0.21 7.73
C PHE A 12 -2.67 0.53 8.89
N GLU A 13 -2.81 -0.04 10.08
CA GLU A 13 -2.20 0.48 11.30
C GLU A 13 -0.88 -0.25 11.56
N ALA A 14 0.21 0.49 11.74
CA ALA A 14 1.49 -0.10 12.12
C ALA A 14 2.33 0.83 12.99
N ALA A 15 3.20 0.23 13.81
CA ALA A 15 4.25 0.94 14.53
C ALA A 15 5.57 0.90 13.74
N HIS A 16 6.40 1.94 13.86
CA HIS A 16 7.72 2.03 13.25
C HIS A 16 8.68 2.95 14.02
N ARG A 17 9.94 2.97 13.60
CA ARG A 17 10.96 3.94 14.03
C ARG A 17 11.92 4.21 12.86
N LEU A 18 12.49 5.41 12.81
CA LEU A 18 13.52 5.77 11.84
C LEU A 18 14.91 5.68 12.51
N PRO A 19 15.81 4.77 12.11
CA PRO A 19 17.06 4.50 12.81
C PRO A 19 18.16 5.52 12.51
N HIS A 20 18.06 6.25 11.39
CA HIS A 20 19.11 7.15 10.90
C HIS A 20 18.83 8.64 11.18
N VAL A 21 17.90 8.95 12.09
CA VAL A 21 17.63 10.33 12.50
C VAL A 21 18.59 10.76 13.62
N PRO A 22 18.87 12.08 13.77
CA PRO A 22 19.72 12.58 14.85
C PRO A 22 19.27 12.14 16.24
N GLN A 23 20.22 12.05 17.18
CA GLN A 23 19.91 11.73 18.57
C GLN A 23 18.88 12.70 19.15
N GLY A 24 17.87 12.15 19.84
CA GLY A 24 16.77 12.93 20.42
C GLY A 24 15.64 13.28 19.45
N HIS A 25 15.77 12.97 18.15
CA HIS A 25 14.71 13.25 17.18
C HIS A 25 13.45 12.39 17.43
N LYS A 26 12.27 13.01 17.39
CA LYS A 26 10.99 12.37 17.76
C LYS A 26 10.70 11.07 17.00
N CYS A 27 11.06 11.00 15.72
CA CYS A 27 10.82 9.83 14.87
C CYS A 27 11.78 8.65 15.11
N GLY A 28 12.84 8.86 15.90
CA GLY A 28 13.75 7.78 16.31
C GLY A 28 13.16 6.90 17.41
N ARG A 29 12.09 7.37 18.07
CA ARG A 29 11.32 6.59 19.03
C ARG A 29 10.32 5.69 18.31
N LEU A 30 9.97 4.58 18.95
CA LEU A 30 8.84 3.76 18.49
C LEU A 30 7.56 4.59 18.56
N HIS A 31 6.87 4.69 17.43
CA HIS A 31 5.57 5.37 17.27
C HIS A 31 4.77 4.69 16.17
N GLY A 32 3.52 5.09 15.92
CA GLY A 32 2.70 4.48 14.88
C GLY A 32 1.93 5.48 14.05
N HIS A 33 1.37 4.99 12.95
CA HIS A 33 0.52 5.74 12.01
C HIS A 33 -0.59 4.85 11.47
N SER A 34 -1.67 5.50 11.06
CA SER A 34 -2.61 4.97 10.07
C SER A 34 -2.01 5.22 8.68
N PHE A 35 -1.32 4.22 8.14
CA PHE A 35 -0.69 4.30 6.83
C PHE A 35 -1.74 4.12 5.73
N MET A 36 -1.54 4.83 4.62
CA MET A 36 -2.34 4.68 3.40
C MET A 36 -1.43 4.22 2.26
N VAL A 37 -1.87 3.21 1.51
CA VAL A 37 -1.22 2.69 0.31
C VAL A 37 -2.20 2.78 -0.84
N ARG A 38 -1.77 3.44 -1.92
CA ARG A 38 -2.46 3.41 -3.21
C ARG A 38 -1.76 2.43 -4.14
N LEU A 39 -2.50 1.46 -4.65
CA LEU A 39 -2.03 0.61 -5.75
C LEU A 39 -2.58 1.17 -7.05
N GLU A 40 -1.71 1.47 -8.00
CA GLU A 40 -2.07 1.96 -9.32
C GLU A 40 -1.69 0.91 -10.37
N ILE A 41 -2.59 0.63 -11.30
CA ILE A 41 -2.33 -0.19 -12.47
C ILE A 41 -2.73 0.58 -13.72
N THR A 42 -1.91 0.48 -14.75
CA THR A 42 -2.16 1.11 -16.05
C THR A 42 -2.22 0.03 -17.11
N GLY A 43 -3.27 0.04 -17.91
CA GLY A 43 -3.50 -0.97 -18.93
C GLY A 43 -4.59 -0.56 -19.91
N GLU A 44 -4.79 -1.41 -20.91
CA GLU A 44 -5.93 -1.29 -21.81
C GLU A 44 -7.18 -1.82 -21.11
N VAL A 45 -8.32 -1.20 -21.40
CA VAL A 45 -9.61 -1.66 -20.90
C VAL A 45 -10.06 -2.83 -21.77
N ASP A 46 -10.34 -3.98 -21.16
CA ASP A 46 -10.87 -5.14 -21.88
C ASP A 46 -12.26 -4.80 -22.44
N PRO A 47 -12.52 -4.99 -23.76
CA PRO A 47 -13.74 -4.53 -24.40
C PRO A 47 -14.98 -5.36 -24.02
N HIS A 48 -14.81 -6.55 -23.45
CA HIS A 48 -15.93 -7.38 -23.02
C HIS A 48 -16.40 -7.03 -21.61
N THR A 49 -15.44 -6.87 -20.69
CA THR A 49 -15.70 -6.63 -19.27
C THR A 49 -15.79 -5.14 -18.92
N GLY A 50 -15.16 -4.27 -19.72
CA GLY A 50 -15.16 -2.81 -19.50
C GLY A 50 -14.23 -2.33 -18.38
N TRP A 51 -13.31 -3.17 -17.90
CA TRP A 51 -12.30 -2.80 -16.90
C TRP A 51 -10.91 -3.31 -17.27
N ILE A 52 -9.89 -2.87 -16.52
CA ILE A 52 -8.52 -3.40 -16.62
C ILE A 52 -8.41 -4.71 -15.85
N ILE A 53 -8.92 -4.72 -14.61
CA ILE A 53 -9.03 -5.89 -13.72
C ILE A 53 -10.12 -5.60 -12.67
N ASP A 54 -10.71 -6.63 -12.09
CA ASP A 54 -11.59 -6.46 -10.92
C ASP A 54 -10.78 -5.98 -9.69
N PHE A 55 -11.32 -5.02 -8.95
CA PHE A 55 -10.77 -4.59 -7.67
C PHE A 55 -10.63 -5.70 -6.63
N ALA A 56 -11.47 -6.73 -6.68
CA ALA A 56 -11.39 -7.91 -5.82
C ALA A 56 -10.11 -8.72 -6.10
N GLU A 57 -9.71 -8.86 -7.36
CA GLU A 57 -8.47 -9.50 -7.77
C GLU A 57 -7.25 -8.68 -7.33
N LEU A 58 -7.28 -7.35 -7.53
CA LEU A 58 -6.22 -6.46 -7.03
C LEU A 58 -6.06 -6.56 -5.50
N LYS A 59 -7.18 -6.61 -4.77
CA LYS A 59 -7.18 -6.83 -3.31
C LYS A 59 -6.62 -8.19 -2.93
N ALA A 60 -7.00 -9.26 -3.64
CA ALA A 60 -6.52 -10.61 -3.37
C ALA A 60 -5.00 -10.72 -3.61
N ALA A 61 -4.50 -10.12 -4.69
CA ALA A 61 -3.08 -10.06 -4.99
C ALA A 61 -2.27 -9.30 -3.91
N PHE A 62 -2.83 -8.22 -3.37
CA PHE A 62 -2.16 -7.43 -2.32
C PHE A 62 -2.24 -8.06 -0.92
N LYS A 63 -3.22 -8.93 -0.67
CA LYS A 63 -3.52 -9.48 0.66
C LYS A 63 -2.29 -10.04 1.41
N PRO A 64 -1.40 -10.85 0.81
CA PRO A 64 -0.24 -11.39 1.53
C PRO A 64 0.73 -10.29 2.02
N THR A 65 0.93 -9.24 1.22
CA THR A 65 1.76 -8.09 1.58
C THR A 65 1.07 -7.24 2.64
N TYR A 66 -0.24 -6.97 2.46
CA TYR A 66 -1.04 -6.26 3.45
C TYR A 66 -0.96 -6.93 4.84
N GLU A 67 -1.13 -8.25 4.92
CA GLU A 67 -1.04 -8.98 6.17
C GLU A 67 0.35 -8.93 6.82
N ARG A 68 1.42 -8.77 6.04
CA ARG A 68 2.77 -8.56 6.58
C ARG A 68 2.92 -7.16 7.19
N LEU A 69 2.35 -6.15 6.52
CA LEU A 69 2.37 -4.77 6.99
C LEU A 69 1.60 -4.58 8.31
N VAL A 70 0.49 -5.32 8.49
CA VAL A 70 -0.34 -5.22 9.71
C VAL A 70 0.25 -6.02 10.89
N ARG A 71 0.97 -7.13 10.64
CA ARG A 71 1.43 -8.04 11.70
C ARG A 71 2.74 -7.65 12.37
N SER A 72 3.55 -6.79 11.78
CA SER A 72 4.90 -6.53 12.26
C SER A 72 5.20 -5.03 12.32
N PRO A 73 5.93 -4.56 13.34
CA PRO A 73 6.48 -3.21 13.32
C PRO A 73 7.33 -3.03 12.06
N LEU A 74 7.11 -1.93 11.34
CA LEU A 74 7.94 -1.57 10.21
C LEU A 74 9.28 -1.07 10.76
N SER A 75 10.37 -1.75 10.44
CA SER A 75 11.70 -1.18 10.59
C SER A 75 12.09 -0.58 9.24
N GLN A 76 12.10 0.75 9.16
CA GLN A 76 12.68 1.48 8.03
C GLN A 76 14.16 1.76 8.29
#